data_AF-A0A832EX80-F1
#
_entry.id   AF-A0A832EX80-F1
#
_cell.length_a   1.000
_cell.length_b   1.000
_cell.length_c   1.000
_cell.angle_alpha   90.00
_cell.angle_beta   90.00
_cell.angle_gamma   90.00
#
_symmetry.space_group_name_H-M   'P 1'
#
loop_
_entity.id
_entity.type
_entity.pdbx_description
1 polymer ?
#
loop_
_entity_poly.entity_id
_entity_poly.type
_entity_poly.pdbx_seq_one_letter_code
_entity_poly.pdbx_strand_id
1 'polypeptide(L)' 'MSRAKGNIAEDRACDFLRERDYTIIERNFYTKFGEIDIIVLKEQVLHFVE' A
#
# COMPACT_ATOMS: atom_id res chain seq x y z
N MET A 1 8.03 -16.58 -0.74
CA MET A 1 6.89 -16.36 0.18
C MET A 1 5.61 -16.72 -0.55
N SER A 2 4.59 -17.26 0.12
CA SER A 2 3.29 -17.47 -0.52
C SER A 2 2.56 -16.13 -0.67
N ARG A 3 1.73 -15.96 -1.71
CA ARG A 3 0.91 -14.75 -1.89
C ARG A 3 0.11 -14.41 -0.62
N ALA A 4 -0.41 -15.43 0.06
CA ALA A 4 -1.11 -15.27 1.33
C ALA A 4 -0.26 -14.59 2.44
N LYS A 5 1.05 -14.89 2.52
CA LYS A 5 1.93 -14.21 3.49
C LYS A 5 2.17 -12.74 3.11
N GLY A 6 2.27 -12.44 1.82
CA GLY A 6 2.39 -11.07 1.31
C GLY A 6 1.17 -10.23 1.68
N ASN A 7 -0.03 -10.73 1.36
CA ASN A 7 -1.28 -10.04 1.66
C ASN A 7 -1.44 -9.72 3.15
N ILE A 8 -1.07 -10.65 4.05
CA ILE A 8 -1.14 -10.41 5.50
C ILE A 8 -0.18 -9.29 5.94
N ALA A 9 1.02 -9.23 5.38
CA ALA A 9 1.97 -8.17 5.70
C ALA A 9 1.46 -6.81 5.18
N GLU A 10 0.92 -6.80 3.96
CA GLU A 10 0.38 -5.62 3.31
C GLU A 10 -0.89 -5.09 4.02
N ASP A 11 -1.75 -5.99 4.52
CA ASP A 11 -2.90 -5.63 5.36
C ASP A 11 -2.43 -4.92 6.64
N ARG A 12 -1.40 -5.47 7.31
CA ARG A 12 -0.80 -4.84 8.50
C ARG A 12 -0.15 -3.49 8.19
N ALA A 13 0.47 -3.35 7.02
CA ALA A 13 1.01 -2.08 6.56
C ALA A 13 -0.10 -1.04 6.31
N CYS A 14 -1.20 -1.45 5.68
CA CYS A 14 -2.37 -0.60 5.49
C CYS A 14 -2.95 -0.13 6.83
N ASP A 15 -3.07 -1.01 7.81
CA ASP A 15 -3.59 -0.66 9.14
C ASP A 15 -2.67 0.35 9.84
N PHE A 16 -1.35 0.11 9.83
CA PHE A 16 -0.35 1.04 10.36
C PHE A 16 -0.42 2.44 9.72
N LEU A 17 -0.69 2.50 8.40
CA LEU A 17 -0.83 3.74 7.64
C LEU A 17 -2.13 4.45 8.00
N ARG A 18 -3.25 3.74 8.07
CA ARG A 18 -4.55 4.31 8.49
C ARG A 18 -4.50 4.90 9.90
N GLU A 19 -3.82 4.23 10.84
CA GLU A 19 -3.60 4.73 12.21
C GLU A 19 -2.82 6.05 12.26
N ARG A 20 -2.16 6.45 11.16
CA ARG A 20 -1.37 7.68 11.02
C ARG A 20 -2.02 8.70 10.10
N ASP A 21 -3.33 8.60 9.88
CA ASP A 21 -4.13 9.48 9.04
C ASP A 21 -3.73 9.45 7.55
N TYR A 22 -3.11 8.36 7.09
CA TYR A 22 -2.96 8.13 5.65
C TYR A 22 -4.25 7.57 5.06
N THR A 23 -4.63 8.09 3.90
CA THR A 23 -5.71 7.52 3.09
C THR A 23 -5.13 6.50 2.13
N ILE A 24 -5.59 5.26 2.20
CA ILE A 24 -5.23 4.24 1.20
C ILE A 24 -5.96 4.58 -0.11
N ILE A 25 -5.20 4.79 -1.18
CA ILE A 25 -5.73 5.10 -2.51
C ILE A 25 -5.87 3.83 -3.34
N GLU A 26 -4.83 3.00 -3.37
CA GLU A 26 -4.82 1.75 -4.14
C GLU A 26 -3.85 0.75 -3.50
N ARG A 27 -4.09 -0.53 -3.73
CA ARG A 27 -3.24 -1.65 -3.29
C ARG A 27 -2.97 -2.60 -4.44
N ASN A 28 -1.82 -3.27 -4.43
CA ASN A 28 -1.42 -4.20 -5.48
C ASN A 28 -1.61 -3.56 -6.87
N PHE A 29 -1.08 -2.35 -7.06
CA PHE A 29 -1.24 -1.60 -8.30
C PHE A 29 -0.31 -2.17 -9.36
N TYR A 30 -0.88 -2.67 -10.47
CA TYR A 30 -0.11 -3.26 -11.57
C TYR A 30 -0.18 -2.42 -12.82
N THR A 31 0.96 -2.24 -13.48
CA THR A 31 1.07 -1.61 -14.79
C THR A 31 1.93 -2.45 -15.72
N LYS A 32 1.95 -2.09 -17.01
CA LYS A 32 2.89 -2.69 -17.98
C LYS A 32 4.36 -2.45 -17.66
N PHE A 33 4.69 -1.53 -16.75
CA PHE A 33 6.06 -1.12 -16.43
C PHE A 33 6.52 -1.57 -15.04
N GLY A 34 5.64 -2.17 -14.23
CA GLY A 34 5.95 -2.56 -12.87
C GLY A 34 4.71 -2.60 -11.98
N GLU A 35 4.95 -2.88 -10.71
CA GLU A 35 3.95 -2.97 -9.66
C GLU A 35 4.30 -2.04 -8.49
N ILE A 36 3.29 -1.67 -7.71
CA ILE A 36 3.44 -0.92 -6.45
C ILE A 36 2.53 -1.59 -5.43
N ASP A 37 3.07 -1.93 -4.26
CA ASP A 37 2.31 -2.63 -3.24
C ASP A 37 1.18 -1.76 -2.67
N ILE A 38 1.48 -0.52 -2.26
CA ILE A 38 0.47 0.38 -1.68
C ILE A 38 0.69 1.83 -2.15
N ILE A 39 -0.41 2.50 -2.53
CA ILE A 39 -0.45 3.93 -2.82
C ILE A 39 -1.27 4.63 -1.73
N VAL A 40 -0.71 5.64 -1.07
CA VAL A 40 -1.39 6.38 0.00
C VAL A 40 -1.28 7.90 -0.17
N LEU A 41 -2.25 8.63 0.34
CA LEU A 41 -2.30 10.09 0.34
C LEU A 41 -2.33 10.62 1.77
N LYS A 42 -1.49 11.62 2.07
CA LYS A 42 -1.54 12.41 3.30
C LYS A 42 -1.10 13.84 3.01
N GLU A 43 -1.86 14.82 3.49
CA GLU A 43 -1.50 16.25 3.38
C GLU A 43 -1.13 16.69 1.94
N GLN A 44 -1.89 16.21 0.95
CA GLN A 44 -1.66 16.43 -0.48
C GLN A 44 -0.36 15.82 -1.05
N VAL A 45 0.33 14.99 -0.27
CA VAL A 45 1.49 14.21 -0.69
C VAL A 45 1.06 12.78 -0.99
N LEU A 46 1.36 12.34 -2.20
CA LEU A 46 1.15 10.95 -2.64
C LEU A 46 2.42 10.15 -2.35
N HIS A 47 2.27 9.03 -1.63
CA HIS A 47 3.36 8.12 -1.28
C HIS A 47 3.15 6.77 -1.95
N PHE A 48 4.24 6.21 -2.46
CA PHE A 48 4.32 4.84 -2.99
C PHE A 48 5.14 4.00 -2.00
N VAL A 49 4.59 2.88 -1.56
CA VAL A 49 5.15 2.03 -0.49
C VAL A 49 5.31 0.59 -1.02
N GLU A 50 6.47 -0.01 -0.72
CA GLU A 50 6.96 -1.34 -1.10
C GLU A 50 7.70 -1.97 0.10
#